data_AF-A0A6J8BJC8-F1
#
_entry.id   AF-A0A6J8BJC8-F1
#
_cell.length_a   1.000
_cell.length_b   1.000
_cell.length_c   1.000
_cell.angle_alpha   90.00
_cell.angle_beta   90.00
_cell.angle_gamma   90.00
#
_symmetry.space_group_name_H-M   'P 1'
#
loop_
_entity.id
_entity.type
_entity.pdbx_description
1 polymer ?
#
loop_
_entity_poly.entity_id
_entity_poly.type
_entity_poly.pdbx_seq_one_letter_code
_entity_poly.pdbx_strand_id
1 'polypeptide(L)'
;MKFLKSDSEFVQWVKIENTPEQNTSFLLGCTYIPPSNSKYSSTEAFDEIENEFFSFQNDSTFYALVGDFNSRTAVLPDFFYANENWMHILQDVESDISEYVFNFKKLLLYNLPLERFNQDKSKPNAYGYKLLQLCKNLNLFIANGRICQDRYIGRVTSGGCSLIDYLIVSSEIFPFIVDFNVLDFDPLFSDTHSRLHFTTKCYARVIHENQFNQSGNNYHRWVNGKRDIFVDAIIDQQDSIDSILVNLEEVNTPNQDEINNIVNKISNIFVSTARKTSGKKTI
;
A
#
# COMPACT_ATOMS: atom_id res chain seq x y z
N MET A 1 2.12 10.38 -10.30
CA MET A 1 1.29 9.34 -9.66
C MET A 1 -0.04 9.29 -10.38
N LYS A 2 -0.52 8.09 -10.72
CA LYS A 2 -1.76 7.85 -11.47
C LYS A 2 -2.43 6.59 -10.91
N PHE A 3 -3.71 6.66 -10.60
CA PHE A 3 -4.50 5.47 -10.29
C PHE A 3 -4.80 4.72 -11.58
N LEU A 4 -4.61 3.40 -11.56
CA LEU A 4 -5.03 2.54 -12.66
C LEU A 4 -6.39 1.94 -12.33
N LYS A 5 -7.20 1.69 -13.36
CA LYS A 5 -8.45 0.96 -13.20
C LYS A 5 -8.10 -0.49 -12.84
N SER A 6 -8.72 -0.99 -11.77
CA SER A 6 -8.74 -2.42 -11.42
C SER A 6 -10.14 -2.95 -11.73
N ASP A 7 -10.19 -4.12 -12.35
CA ASP A 7 -11.35 -5.00 -12.48
C ASP A 7 -11.46 -5.96 -11.26
N SER A 8 -10.42 -6.10 -10.43
CA SER A 8 -10.47 -6.82 -9.16
C SER A 8 -10.98 -5.93 -8.01
N GLU A 9 -11.81 -6.49 -7.15
CA GLU A 9 -12.30 -5.80 -5.94
C GLU A 9 -11.28 -5.83 -4.79
N PHE A 10 -10.19 -6.60 -4.94
CA PHE A 10 -9.22 -6.87 -3.86
C PHE A 10 -7.97 -6.01 -3.92
N VAL A 11 -7.72 -5.29 -5.02
CA VAL A 11 -6.50 -4.49 -5.20
C VAL A 11 -6.79 -3.15 -5.87
N GLN A 12 -6.21 -2.07 -5.33
CA GLN A 12 -6.18 -0.77 -5.99
C GLN A 12 -4.77 -0.46 -6.45
N TRP A 13 -4.60 -0.28 -7.75
CA TRP A 13 -3.31 0.01 -8.36
C TRP A 13 -2.99 1.50 -8.45
N VAL A 14 -1.76 1.84 -8.10
CA VAL A 14 -1.18 3.18 -8.17
C VAL A 14 0.15 3.09 -8.92
N LYS A 15 0.22 3.75 -10.07
CA LYS A 15 1.46 3.91 -10.83
C LYS A 15 2.17 5.21 -10.45
N ILE A 16 3.42 5.12 -10.05
CA ILE A 16 4.32 6.24 -9.83
C ILE A 16 5.34 6.22 -10.96
N GLU A 17 5.51 7.35 -11.64
CA GLU A 17 6.47 7.51 -12.75
C GLU A 17 7.71 8.26 -12.25
N ASN A 18 8.85 8.05 -12.91
CA ASN A 18 10.15 8.62 -12.54
C ASN A 18 10.64 8.07 -11.19
N THR A 19 10.77 6.75 -11.15
CA THR A 19 11.08 5.99 -9.94
C THR A 19 12.59 5.83 -9.78
N PRO A 20 13.16 4.91 -8.96
CA PRO A 20 14.57 5.00 -8.55
C PRO A 20 15.57 5.08 -9.72
N GLU A 21 15.20 4.52 -10.87
CA GLU A 21 15.96 4.60 -12.11
C GLU A 21 15.22 5.44 -13.18
N GLN A 22 15.99 6.11 -14.04
CA GLN A 22 15.45 6.94 -15.09
C GLN A 22 14.58 6.11 -16.06
N ASN A 23 13.41 6.65 -16.43
CA ASN A 23 12.41 5.98 -17.29
C ASN A 23 11.79 4.70 -16.70
N THR A 24 11.99 4.41 -15.42
CA THR A 24 11.25 3.34 -14.73
C THR A 24 9.97 3.87 -14.11
N SER A 25 9.04 2.95 -13.85
CA SER A 25 7.86 3.19 -13.03
C SER A 25 7.79 2.22 -11.85
N PHE A 26 7.03 2.59 -10.83
CA PHE A 26 6.75 1.78 -9.65
C PHE A 26 5.25 1.59 -9.60
N LEU A 27 4.80 0.34 -9.69
CA LEU A 27 3.41 -0.04 -9.60
C LEU A 27 3.14 -0.62 -8.21
N LEU A 28 2.35 0.11 -7.43
CA LEU A 28 1.92 -0.28 -6.10
C LEU A 28 0.47 -0.77 -6.15
N GLY A 29 0.24 -2.02 -5.75
CA GLY A 29 -1.10 -2.55 -5.48
C GLY A 29 -1.39 -2.49 -3.99
N CYS A 30 -2.37 -1.69 -3.60
CA CYS A 30 -2.90 -1.69 -2.24
C CYS A 30 -3.96 -2.79 -2.14
N THR A 31 -3.68 -3.84 -1.38
CA THR A 31 -4.46 -5.09 -1.37
C THR A 31 -5.22 -5.26 -0.07
N TYR A 32 -6.46 -5.72 -0.17
CA TYR A 32 -7.24 -6.24 0.95
C TYR A 32 -7.93 -7.52 0.52
N ILE A 33 -7.54 -8.65 1.12
CA ILE A 33 -8.21 -9.94 0.93
C ILE A 33 -9.00 -10.25 2.20
N PRO A 34 -10.35 -10.33 2.13
CA PRO A 34 -11.17 -10.60 3.30
C PRO A 34 -10.79 -11.93 3.97
N PRO A 35 -10.98 -12.10 5.29
CA PRO A 35 -10.72 -13.37 5.97
C PRO A 35 -11.48 -14.54 5.32
N SER A 36 -10.87 -15.72 5.30
CA SER A 36 -11.42 -16.91 4.60
C SER A 36 -12.75 -17.42 5.18
N ASN A 37 -13.11 -16.98 6.38
CA ASN A 37 -14.36 -17.30 7.06
C ASN A 37 -15.40 -16.17 6.97
N SER A 38 -15.09 -15.08 6.26
CA SER A 38 -15.99 -13.95 6.07
C SER A 38 -16.94 -14.20 4.89
N LYS A 39 -18.10 -13.54 4.88
CA LYS A 39 -19.05 -13.60 3.75
C LYS A 39 -18.51 -12.98 2.45
N TYR A 40 -17.40 -12.24 2.53
CA TYR A 40 -16.74 -11.58 1.42
C TYR A 40 -15.50 -12.37 0.94
N SER A 41 -15.24 -13.55 1.51
CA SER A 41 -14.14 -14.41 1.09
C SER A 41 -14.34 -14.83 -0.37
N SER A 42 -13.30 -14.66 -1.18
CA SER A 42 -13.24 -15.23 -2.53
C SER A 42 -12.14 -16.27 -2.58
N THR A 43 -12.38 -17.38 -3.29
CA THR A 43 -11.33 -18.37 -3.56
C THR A 43 -10.46 -17.93 -4.72
N GLU A 44 -10.95 -17.03 -5.55
CA GLU A 44 -10.35 -16.53 -6.79
C GLU A 44 -9.56 -15.23 -6.57
N ALA A 45 -9.62 -14.62 -5.38
CA ALA A 45 -9.00 -13.31 -5.10
C ALA A 45 -7.52 -13.23 -5.52
N PHE A 46 -6.75 -14.29 -5.26
CA PHE A 46 -5.34 -14.35 -5.65
C PHE A 46 -5.17 -14.48 -7.17
N ASP A 47 -6.02 -15.28 -7.82
CA ASP A 47 -5.99 -15.50 -9.26
C ASP A 47 -6.39 -14.21 -10.01
N GLU A 48 -7.35 -13.44 -9.48
CA GLU A 48 -7.73 -12.13 -10.01
C GLU A 48 -6.59 -11.13 -9.95
N ILE A 49 -5.92 -11.01 -8.80
CA ILE A 49 -4.75 -10.13 -8.63
C ILE A 49 -3.62 -10.57 -9.59
N GLU A 50 -3.40 -11.87 -9.74
CA GLU A 50 -2.38 -12.43 -10.64
C GLU A 50 -2.69 -12.09 -12.11
N ASN A 51 -3.94 -12.28 -12.54
CA ASN A 51 -4.39 -11.95 -13.90
C ASN A 51 -4.26 -10.45 -14.22
N GLU A 52 -4.61 -9.59 -13.26
CA GLU A 52 -4.41 -8.14 -13.44
C GLU A 52 -2.93 -7.77 -13.51
N PHE A 53 -2.10 -8.38 -12.68
CA PHE A 53 -0.66 -8.14 -12.69
C PHE A 53 -0.08 -8.40 -14.09
N PHE A 54 -0.46 -9.51 -14.73
CA PHE A 54 -0.02 -9.82 -16.10
C PHE A 54 -0.44 -8.76 -17.12
N SER A 55 -1.60 -8.12 -16.93
CA SER A 55 -2.04 -7.01 -17.81
C SER A 55 -1.18 -5.75 -17.70
N PHE A 56 -0.44 -5.60 -16.60
CA PHE A 56 0.45 -4.45 -16.33
C PHE A 56 1.94 -4.79 -16.42
N GLN A 57 2.29 -6.04 -16.78
CA GLN A 57 3.67 -6.49 -16.81
C GLN A 57 4.49 -5.73 -17.86
N ASN A 58 5.64 -5.20 -17.46
CA ASN A 58 6.55 -4.41 -18.28
C ASN A 58 7.93 -4.35 -17.62
N ASP A 59 9.00 -4.63 -18.38
CA ASP A 59 10.39 -4.67 -17.93
C ASP A 59 10.89 -3.36 -17.28
N SER A 60 10.27 -2.22 -17.59
CA SER A 60 10.61 -0.92 -16.99
C SER A 60 9.77 -0.58 -15.75
N THR A 61 9.23 -1.59 -15.07
CA THR A 61 8.35 -1.41 -13.91
C THR A 61 8.82 -2.23 -12.72
N PHE A 62 9.00 -1.57 -11.59
CA PHE A 62 9.14 -2.23 -10.30
C PHE A 62 7.76 -2.45 -9.70
N TYR A 63 7.56 -3.60 -9.07
CA TYR A 63 6.25 -3.99 -8.55
C TYR A 63 6.27 -4.09 -7.03
N ALA A 64 5.18 -3.64 -6.40
CA ALA A 64 4.89 -3.92 -5.01
C ALA A 64 3.41 -4.20 -4.80
N LEU A 65 3.12 -5.15 -3.93
CA LEU A 65 1.82 -5.33 -3.30
C LEU A 65 1.95 -5.03 -1.81
N VAL A 66 1.00 -4.30 -1.24
CA VAL A 66 0.98 -3.95 0.18
C VAL A 66 -0.42 -4.02 0.75
N GLY A 67 -0.57 -4.60 1.93
CA GLY A 67 -1.83 -4.57 2.67
C GLY A 67 -2.13 -5.88 3.39
N ASP A 68 -3.40 -6.07 3.76
CA ASP A 68 -3.89 -7.22 4.52
C ASP A 68 -4.31 -8.35 3.57
N PHE A 69 -3.58 -9.46 3.62
CA PHE A 69 -3.86 -10.64 2.80
C PHE A 69 -4.64 -11.72 3.56
N ASN A 70 -4.88 -11.54 4.87
CA ASN A 70 -5.41 -12.58 5.76
C ASN A 70 -4.72 -13.94 5.60
N SER A 71 -3.44 -13.89 5.23
CA SER A 71 -2.63 -15.03 4.79
C SER A 71 -1.54 -15.31 5.80
N ARG A 72 -1.56 -16.50 6.41
CA ARG A 72 -0.46 -16.94 7.28
C ARG A 72 0.47 -17.81 6.47
N THR A 73 1.70 -17.36 6.27
CA THR A 73 2.69 -18.04 5.43
C THR A 73 3.74 -18.80 6.23
N ALA A 74 3.78 -18.61 7.55
CA ALA A 74 4.87 -19.04 8.43
C ALA A 74 6.23 -18.62 7.84
N VAL A 75 7.17 -19.56 7.73
CA VAL A 75 8.49 -19.37 7.12
C VAL A 75 8.63 -20.10 5.78
N LEU A 76 7.50 -20.50 5.17
CA LEU A 76 7.56 -21.19 3.88
C LEU A 76 8.14 -20.29 2.78
N PRO A 77 8.89 -20.88 1.83
CA PRO A 77 9.52 -20.16 0.73
C PRO A 77 8.48 -19.60 -0.23
N ASP A 78 8.70 -18.36 -0.66
CA ASP A 78 7.96 -17.61 -1.68
C ASP A 78 8.66 -17.64 -3.05
N PHE A 79 9.66 -18.52 -3.21
CA PHE A 79 10.36 -18.78 -4.46
C PHE A 79 10.48 -20.30 -4.69
N PHE A 80 10.89 -20.69 -5.89
CA PHE A 80 11.16 -22.09 -6.22
C PHE A 80 12.58 -22.48 -5.81
N TYR A 81 12.73 -23.59 -5.07
CA TYR A 81 14.05 -24.21 -4.90
C TYR A 81 14.40 -24.98 -6.17
N ALA A 82 15.51 -24.60 -6.80
CA ALA A 82 16.13 -25.48 -7.79
C ALA A 82 16.75 -26.67 -7.06
N ASN A 83 16.11 -27.85 -7.17
CA ASN A 83 16.76 -29.10 -6.80
C ASN A 83 17.76 -29.52 -7.90
N GLU A 84 18.61 -30.51 -7.61
CA GLU A 84 19.65 -30.98 -8.54
C GLU A 84 19.09 -31.39 -9.91
N ASN A 85 17.88 -31.96 -9.96
CA ASN A 85 17.23 -32.34 -11.23
C ASN A 85 16.86 -31.11 -12.07
N TRP A 86 16.39 -30.01 -11.44
CA TRP A 86 16.14 -28.76 -12.15
C TRP A 86 17.43 -28.16 -12.70
N MET A 87 18.55 -28.28 -11.99
CA MET A 87 19.83 -27.73 -12.46
C MET A 87 20.30 -28.37 -13.78
N HIS A 88 20.04 -29.66 -13.98
CA HIS A 88 20.34 -30.34 -15.25
C HIS A 88 19.42 -29.90 -16.38
N ILE A 89 18.12 -29.73 -16.12
CA ILE A 89 17.15 -29.25 -17.12
C ILE A 89 17.45 -27.80 -17.53
N LEU A 90 17.88 -26.98 -16.56
CA LEU A 90 18.11 -25.55 -16.77
C LEU A 90 19.45 -25.23 -17.46
N GLN A 91 20.33 -26.22 -17.66
CA GLN A 91 21.56 -26.05 -18.45
C GLN A 91 21.29 -25.91 -19.95
N ASP A 92 20.16 -26.46 -20.42
CA ASP A 92 19.80 -26.55 -21.84
C ASP A 92 18.66 -25.59 -22.25
N VAL A 93 18.18 -24.74 -21.35
CA VAL A 93 17.13 -23.74 -21.62
C VAL A 93 17.69 -22.34 -21.88
N GLU A 94 16.89 -21.52 -22.55
CA GLU A 94 17.18 -20.11 -22.81
C GLU A 94 17.50 -19.34 -21.51
N SER A 95 18.37 -18.33 -21.64
CA SER A 95 18.88 -17.52 -20.52
C SER A 95 17.78 -16.94 -19.65
N ASP A 96 16.67 -16.54 -20.26
CA ASP A 96 15.61 -15.77 -19.62
C ASP A 96 14.77 -16.67 -18.69
N ILE A 97 14.57 -17.94 -19.07
CA ILE A 97 13.93 -18.95 -18.22
C ILE A 97 14.81 -19.25 -17.02
N SER A 98 16.12 -19.36 -17.23
CA SER A 98 17.08 -19.56 -16.15
C SER A 98 17.07 -18.37 -15.18
N GLU A 99 17.09 -17.13 -15.68
CA GLU A 99 17.01 -15.93 -14.84
C GLU A 99 15.71 -15.89 -14.03
N TYR A 100 14.57 -16.22 -14.65
CA TYR A 100 13.28 -16.29 -13.98
C TYR A 100 13.31 -17.30 -12.82
N VAL A 101 13.79 -18.53 -13.06
CA VAL A 101 13.81 -19.59 -12.04
C VAL A 101 14.81 -19.29 -10.91
N PHE A 102 15.95 -18.70 -11.27
CA PHE A 102 16.99 -18.35 -10.30
C PHE A 102 16.89 -16.94 -9.75
N ASN A 103 15.74 -16.27 -9.89
CA ASN A 103 15.55 -14.89 -9.43
C ASN A 103 15.82 -14.74 -7.91
N PHE A 104 15.61 -15.80 -7.12
CA PHE A 104 15.97 -15.80 -5.68
C PHE A 104 17.45 -15.50 -5.42
N LYS A 105 18.36 -15.72 -6.39
CA LYS A 105 19.78 -15.35 -6.27
C LYS A 105 19.97 -13.84 -6.13
N LYS A 106 19.03 -13.01 -6.60
CA LYS A 106 19.05 -11.56 -6.36
C LYS A 106 18.93 -11.25 -4.86
N LEU A 107 18.22 -12.06 -4.07
CA LEU A 107 18.23 -11.93 -2.61
C LEU A 107 19.65 -12.08 -2.04
N LEU A 108 20.38 -13.10 -2.50
CA LEU A 108 21.77 -13.34 -2.06
C LEU A 108 22.70 -12.21 -2.49
N LEU A 109 22.54 -11.73 -3.74
CA LEU A 109 23.29 -10.60 -4.29
C LEU A 109 23.13 -9.34 -3.43
N TYR A 110 21.91 -9.07 -2.97
CA TYR A 110 21.60 -7.93 -2.11
C TYR A 110 21.84 -8.19 -0.62
N ASN A 111 22.50 -9.30 -0.28
CA ASN A 111 22.77 -9.72 1.10
C ASN A 111 21.49 -9.77 1.95
N LEU A 112 20.41 -10.31 1.39
CA LEU A 112 19.13 -10.52 2.06
C LEU A 112 18.99 -12.00 2.49
N PRO A 113 18.29 -12.27 3.60
CA PRO A 113 18.07 -13.65 4.01
C PRO A 113 17.13 -14.36 3.04
N LEU A 114 17.56 -15.55 2.60
CA LEU A 114 16.78 -16.40 1.71
C LEU A 114 15.48 -16.85 2.41
N GLU A 115 15.64 -17.38 3.63
CA GLU A 115 14.53 -17.72 4.52
C GLU A 115 14.05 -16.49 5.30
N ARG A 116 12.73 -16.30 5.34
CA ARG A 116 12.15 -15.19 6.09
C ARG A 116 12.14 -15.49 7.58
N PHE A 117 12.33 -14.46 8.36
CA PHE A 117 11.98 -14.48 9.77
C PHE A 117 10.50 -14.12 9.91
N ASN A 118 9.84 -14.76 10.87
CA ASN A 118 8.44 -14.54 11.17
C ASN A 118 8.21 -14.81 12.65
N GLN A 119 7.67 -13.84 13.37
CA GLN A 119 7.28 -13.97 14.77
C GLN A 119 5.99 -14.78 14.93
N ASP A 120 5.09 -14.75 13.94
CA ASP A 120 3.93 -15.63 13.89
C ASP A 120 4.39 -17.07 13.65
N LYS A 121 4.26 -17.90 14.69
CA LYS A 121 4.64 -19.32 14.66
C LYS A 121 3.47 -20.24 14.31
N SER A 122 2.32 -19.69 13.98
CA SER A 122 1.17 -20.51 13.59
C SER A 122 1.37 -21.11 12.20
N LYS A 123 0.70 -22.25 11.98
CA LYS A 123 0.82 -22.98 10.71
C LYS A 123 0.23 -22.15 9.56
N PRO A 124 0.74 -22.31 8.34
CA PRO A 124 0.13 -21.66 7.19
C PRO A 124 -1.34 -22.02 7.02
N ASN A 125 -2.16 -21.04 6.62
CA ASN A 125 -3.57 -21.27 6.26
C ASN A 125 -3.72 -21.43 4.73
N ALA A 126 -4.94 -21.75 4.28
CA ALA A 126 -5.23 -21.93 2.85
C ALA A 126 -4.82 -20.70 2.00
N TYR A 127 -5.10 -19.49 2.50
CA TYR A 127 -4.69 -18.24 1.83
C TYR A 127 -3.17 -18.03 1.85
N GLY A 128 -2.49 -18.44 2.92
CA GLY A 128 -1.03 -18.46 2.97
C GLY A 128 -0.40 -19.28 1.84
N TYR A 129 -0.95 -20.46 1.55
CA TYR A 129 -0.48 -21.26 0.42
C TYR A 129 -0.73 -20.57 -0.93
N LYS A 130 -1.89 -19.91 -1.10
CA LYS A 130 -2.21 -19.13 -2.31
C LYS A 130 -1.31 -17.91 -2.48
N LEU A 131 -1.05 -17.16 -1.41
CA LEU A 131 -0.13 -16.02 -1.42
C LEU A 131 1.28 -16.43 -1.83
N LEU A 132 1.78 -17.54 -1.28
CA LEU A 132 3.09 -18.09 -1.64
C LEU A 132 3.13 -18.54 -3.10
N GLN A 133 2.03 -19.07 -3.63
CA GLN A 133 1.94 -19.43 -5.03
C GLN A 133 1.93 -18.20 -5.95
N LEU A 134 1.16 -17.16 -5.60
CA LEU A 134 1.17 -15.86 -6.29
C LEU A 134 2.59 -15.27 -6.32
N CYS A 135 3.30 -15.27 -5.19
CA CYS A 135 4.68 -14.79 -5.13
C CYS A 135 5.60 -15.56 -6.10
N LYS A 136 5.48 -16.88 -6.14
CA LYS A 136 6.25 -17.74 -7.06
C LYS A 136 5.90 -17.54 -8.53
N ASN A 137 4.61 -17.35 -8.83
CA ASN A 137 4.11 -17.16 -10.19
C ASN A 137 4.47 -15.77 -10.75
N LEU A 138 4.57 -14.77 -9.89
CA LEU A 138 4.89 -13.39 -10.27
C LEU A 138 6.35 -13.02 -9.98
N ASN A 139 7.15 -13.96 -9.48
CA ASN A 139 8.53 -13.73 -9.08
C ASN A 139 8.70 -12.56 -8.09
N LEU A 140 7.75 -12.45 -7.17
CA LEU A 140 7.74 -11.46 -6.09
C LEU A 140 8.21 -12.09 -4.78
N PHE A 141 8.74 -11.25 -3.89
CA PHE A 141 9.29 -11.65 -2.61
C PHE A 141 8.66 -10.86 -1.48
N ILE A 142 8.26 -11.56 -0.43
CA ILE A 142 7.78 -10.95 0.81
C ILE A 142 8.95 -10.25 1.52
N ALA A 143 8.83 -8.95 1.74
CA ALA A 143 9.83 -8.12 2.39
C ALA A 143 9.86 -8.28 3.92
N ASN A 144 8.71 -8.59 4.54
CA ASN A 144 8.61 -8.85 5.97
C ASN A 144 9.62 -9.92 6.41
N GLY A 145 10.37 -9.63 7.48
CA GLY A 145 11.43 -10.49 8.00
C GLY A 145 12.75 -10.43 7.23
N ARG A 146 12.84 -9.73 6.09
CA ARG A 146 14.03 -9.73 5.21
C ARG A 146 14.82 -8.44 5.19
N ILE A 147 14.17 -7.28 5.27
CA ILE A 147 14.78 -6.00 4.95
C ILE A 147 14.72 -5.00 6.10
N CYS A 148 15.64 -4.04 6.07
CA CYS A 148 15.71 -2.89 6.97
C CYS A 148 15.53 -3.28 8.46
N GLN A 149 14.65 -2.60 9.19
CA GLN A 149 14.48 -2.79 10.63
C GLN A 149 13.72 -4.06 10.97
N ASP A 150 12.93 -4.59 10.04
CA ASP A 150 12.21 -5.86 10.23
C ASP A 150 13.07 -7.10 9.83
N ARG A 151 14.29 -6.88 9.33
CA ARG A 151 15.23 -7.94 8.96
C ARG A 151 15.56 -8.82 10.16
N TYR A 152 15.42 -10.13 9.98
CA TYR A 152 15.59 -11.14 11.05
C TYR A 152 14.56 -11.07 12.19
N ILE A 153 13.49 -10.28 12.03
CA ILE A 153 12.41 -10.15 13.02
C ILE A 153 11.14 -10.77 12.46
N GLY A 154 10.56 -10.17 11.41
CA GLY A 154 9.27 -10.56 10.87
C GLY A 154 8.17 -10.28 11.88
N ARG A 155 8.00 -9.02 12.24
CA ARG A 155 7.08 -8.59 13.30
C ARG A 155 5.63 -8.90 12.94
N VAL A 156 4.86 -9.35 13.94
CA VAL A 156 3.40 -9.52 13.82
C VAL A 156 2.73 -8.20 13.49
N THR A 157 1.71 -8.24 12.65
CA THR A 157 1.01 -7.07 12.13
C THR A 157 -0.43 -6.98 12.61
N SER A 158 -1.04 -8.07 13.11
CA SER A 158 -2.41 -8.06 13.59
C SER A 158 -2.56 -8.78 14.94
N GLY A 159 -3.32 -8.17 15.85
CA GLY A 159 -3.70 -8.72 17.16
C GLY A 159 -2.53 -9.08 18.08
N GLY A 160 -1.32 -8.58 17.79
CA GLY A 160 -0.09 -8.94 18.50
C GLY A 160 0.36 -10.40 18.31
N CYS A 161 -0.23 -11.16 17.39
CA CYS A 161 0.05 -12.59 17.26
C CYS A 161 0.16 -13.09 15.80
N SER A 162 -0.40 -12.36 14.83
CA SER A 162 -0.43 -12.78 13.43
C SER A 162 0.33 -11.84 12.53
N LEU A 163 1.06 -12.39 11.56
CA LEU A 163 1.68 -11.65 10.46
C LEU A 163 0.86 -11.95 9.21
N ILE A 164 -0.01 -11.01 8.84
CA ILE A 164 -0.95 -11.14 7.71
C ILE A 164 -0.96 -9.92 6.80
N ASP A 165 -0.35 -8.82 7.24
CA ASP A 165 -0.10 -7.64 6.44
C ASP A 165 1.31 -7.73 5.86
N TYR A 166 1.42 -7.64 4.55
CA TYR A 166 2.68 -7.84 3.85
C TYR A 166 3.07 -6.64 3.00
N LEU A 167 4.37 -6.38 2.92
CA LEU A 167 4.99 -5.74 1.77
C LEU A 167 5.61 -6.83 0.91
N ILE A 168 5.20 -6.91 -0.36
CA ILE A 168 5.63 -7.92 -1.32
C ILE A 168 6.17 -7.19 -2.55
N VAL A 169 7.36 -7.52 -3.01
CA VAL A 169 8.06 -6.71 -4.01
C VAL A 169 8.79 -7.53 -5.06
N SER A 170 8.98 -6.99 -6.26
CA SER A 170 9.91 -7.55 -7.23
C SER A 170 11.35 -7.41 -6.72
N SER A 171 12.23 -8.35 -7.04
CA SER A 171 13.58 -8.38 -6.47
C SER A 171 14.41 -7.14 -6.85
N GLU A 172 14.14 -6.56 -8.02
CA GLU A 172 14.86 -5.39 -8.55
C GLU A 172 14.68 -4.14 -7.68
N ILE A 173 13.62 -4.05 -6.86
CA ILE A 173 13.41 -2.86 -6.03
C ILE A 173 14.22 -2.86 -4.73
N PHE A 174 14.72 -4.02 -4.28
CA PHE A 174 15.38 -4.13 -2.98
C PHE A 174 16.52 -3.11 -2.76
N PRO A 175 17.40 -2.82 -3.74
CA PRO A 175 18.46 -1.81 -3.59
C PRO A 175 17.94 -0.38 -3.34
N PHE A 176 16.67 -0.11 -3.63
CA PHE A 176 16.05 1.20 -3.55
C PHE A 176 15.19 1.39 -2.30
N ILE A 177 14.81 0.31 -1.60
CA ILE A 177 14.13 0.41 -0.31
C ILE A 177 15.15 0.84 0.75
N VAL A 178 14.92 2.00 1.35
CA VAL A 178 15.82 2.58 2.36
C VAL A 178 15.35 2.32 3.78
N ASP A 179 14.06 2.08 3.96
CA ASP A 179 13.43 1.91 5.26
C ASP A 179 12.24 0.96 5.12
N PHE A 180 12.08 0.05 6.08
CA PHE A 180 10.92 -0.83 6.19
C PHE A 180 10.77 -1.30 7.63
N ASN A 181 9.61 -0.99 8.22
CA ASN A 181 9.28 -1.42 9.57
C ASN A 181 7.77 -1.65 9.73
N VAL A 182 7.44 -2.42 10.77
CA VAL A 182 6.09 -2.53 11.30
C VAL A 182 6.02 -1.62 12.52
N LEU A 183 5.23 -0.55 12.41
CA LEU A 183 5.04 0.42 13.48
C LEU A 183 4.26 -0.18 14.65
N ASP A 184 4.35 0.43 15.83
CA ASP A 184 3.54 0.00 16.96
C ASP A 184 2.05 0.17 16.68
N PHE A 185 1.25 -0.72 17.26
CA PHE A 185 -0.21 -0.64 17.18
C PHE A 185 -0.69 0.70 17.72
N ASP A 186 -1.56 1.35 16.95
CA ASP A 186 -2.15 2.62 17.30
C ASP A 186 -3.67 2.54 17.13
N PRO A 187 -4.44 2.59 18.23
CA PRO A 187 -5.89 2.45 18.19
C PRO A 187 -6.60 3.58 17.45
N LEU A 188 -5.90 4.68 17.10
CA LEU A 188 -6.44 5.74 16.25
C LEU A 188 -6.52 5.32 14.77
N PHE A 189 -5.70 4.36 14.34
CA PHE A 189 -5.60 3.96 12.93
C PHE A 189 -6.18 2.57 12.66
N SER A 190 -6.34 1.72 13.68
CA SER A 190 -6.92 0.38 13.51
C SER A 190 -7.42 -0.17 14.85
N ASP A 191 -8.33 -1.14 14.77
CA ASP A 191 -8.77 -1.94 15.93
C ASP A 191 -7.77 -3.05 16.30
N THR A 192 -7.04 -3.57 15.30
CA THR A 192 -6.21 -4.77 15.45
C THR A 192 -4.90 -4.74 14.66
N HIS A 193 -4.76 -3.91 13.63
CA HIS A 193 -3.62 -3.90 12.72
C HIS A 193 -2.58 -2.84 13.07
N SER A 194 -1.32 -3.22 12.93
CA SER A 194 -0.15 -2.36 12.99
C SER A 194 0.21 -1.88 11.58
N ARG A 195 0.62 -0.62 11.45
CA ARG A 195 0.92 -0.04 10.14
C ARG A 195 2.24 -0.59 9.58
N LEU A 196 2.22 -0.95 8.31
CA LEU A 196 3.44 -1.13 7.52
C LEU A 196 3.92 0.24 7.04
N HIS A 197 5.21 0.52 7.26
CA HIS A 197 5.86 1.72 6.74
C HIS A 197 7.08 1.31 5.92
N PHE A 198 7.20 1.86 4.73
CA PHE A 198 8.39 1.70 3.90
C PHE A 198 8.72 2.98 3.15
N THR A 199 9.99 3.17 2.84
CA THR A 199 10.48 4.28 2.03
C THR A 199 11.33 3.74 0.89
N THR A 200 11.12 4.26 -0.31
CA THR A 200 11.91 3.92 -1.51
C THR A 200 12.53 5.18 -2.10
N LYS A 201 13.71 5.04 -2.71
CA LYS A 201 14.34 6.13 -3.47
C LYS A 201 13.52 6.40 -4.74
N CYS A 202 13.30 7.66 -5.05
CA CYS A 202 12.73 8.10 -6.31
C CYS A 202 13.65 9.12 -6.97
N TYR A 203 13.80 9.05 -8.29
CA TYR A 203 14.49 10.09 -9.03
C TYR A 203 13.60 11.33 -9.09
N ALA A 204 13.95 12.36 -8.32
CA ALA A 204 13.28 13.65 -8.44
C ALA A 204 13.67 14.28 -9.79
N ARG A 205 12.73 14.35 -10.73
CA ARG A 205 12.88 15.27 -11.87
C ARG A 205 12.96 16.68 -11.30
N VAL A 206 14.09 17.36 -11.50
CA VAL A 206 14.14 18.83 -11.42
C VAL A 206 13.24 19.33 -12.52
N ILE A 207 11.99 19.63 -12.18
CA ILE A 207 11.12 20.38 -13.07
C ILE A 207 11.75 21.78 -13.09
N HIS A 208 12.52 22.09 -14.14
CA HIS A 208 12.74 23.49 -14.47
C HIS A 208 11.34 24.07 -14.70
N GLU A 209 10.96 25.06 -13.89
CA GLU A 209 9.70 25.81 -13.98
C GLU A 209 9.66 26.64 -15.27
N ASN A 210 9.76 25.98 -16.43
CA ASN A 210 9.56 26.62 -17.72
C ASN A 210 8.47 25.85 -18.44
N GLN A 211 7.29 26.48 -18.41
CA GLN A 211 6.08 26.16 -19.17
C GLN A 211 5.21 25.04 -18.59
N PHE A 212 4.49 25.36 -17.51
CA PHE A 212 3.17 24.78 -17.27
C PHE A 212 2.25 25.15 -18.45
N ASN A 213 2.17 24.26 -19.44
CA ASN A 213 0.98 24.18 -20.27
C ASN A 213 -0.15 23.70 -19.37
N GLN A 214 -1.04 24.62 -19.01
CA GLN A 214 -2.28 24.35 -18.31
C GLN A 214 -3.17 23.48 -19.21
N SER A 215 -3.12 22.16 -19.01
CA SER A 215 -4.24 21.29 -19.34
C SER A 215 -5.02 21.02 -18.05
N GLY A 216 -6.31 21.33 -18.12
CA GLY A 216 -7.15 21.64 -16.98
C GLY A 216 -7.35 20.48 -16.00
N ASN A 217 -7.06 20.75 -14.74
CA ASN A 217 -7.86 20.28 -13.62
C ASN A 217 -7.96 21.45 -12.63
N ASN A 218 -9.12 22.12 -12.62
CA ASN A 218 -9.41 23.33 -11.84
C ASN A 218 -9.62 23.00 -10.34
N TYR A 219 -8.69 22.29 -9.71
CA TYR A 219 -8.69 22.05 -8.28
C TYR A 219 -7.58 22.86 -7.64
N HIS A 220 -7.93 23.76 -6.73
CA HIS A 220 -6.94 24.54 -5.99
C HIS A 220 -6.34 23.65 -4.88
N ARG A 221 -5.07 23.26 -5.06
CA ARG A 221 -4.30 22.55 -4.04
C ARG A 221 -4.08 23.46 -2.82
N TRP A 222 -4.08 22.88 -1.62
CA TRP A 222 -3.72 23.60 -0.39
C TRP A 222 -2.34 24.26 -0.51
N VAL A 223 -2.24 25.51 -0.07
CA VAL A 223 -1.00 26.31 -0.07
C VAL A 223 -0.68 26.71 1.37
N ASN A 224 0.44 26.23 1.92
CA ASN A 224 0.81 26.48 3.32
C ASN A 224 0.89 27.97 3.69
N GLY A 225 1.23 28.85 2.74
CA GLY A 225 1.23 30.30 2.96
C GLY A 225 -0.16 30.91 3.22
N LYS A 226 -1.24 30.13 3.11
CA LYS A 226 -2.62 30.55 3.41
C LYS A 226 -3.15 29.98 4.74
N ARG A 227 -2.29 29.31 5.52
CA ARG A 227 -2.66 28.68 6.80
C ARG A 227 -3.35 29.67 7.73
N ASP A 228 -2.71 30.81 7.99
CA ASP A 228 -3.19 31.74 9.01
C ASP A 228 -4.52 32.36 8.58
N ILE A 229 -4.66 32.72 7.30
CA ILE A 229 -5.91 33.22 6.71
C ILE A 229 -7.06 32.20 6.85
N PHE A 230 -6.78 30.91 6.64
CA PHE A 230 -7.77 29.85 6.80
C PHE A 230 -8.20 29.69 8.26
N VAL A 231 -7.24 29.73 9.18
CA VAL A 231 -7.49 29.63 10.62
C VAL A 231 -8.31 30.81 11.11
N ASP A 232 -7.93 32.04 10.74
CA ASP A 232 -8.67 33.26 11.08
C ASP A 232 -10.11 33.20 10.54
N ALA A 233 -10.31 32.71 9.31
CA ALA A 233 -11.64 32.56 8.72
C ALA A 233 -12.51 31.46 9.36
N ILE A 234 -11.91 30.50 10.08
CA ILE A 234 -12.64 29.55 10.94
C ILE A 234 -13.00 30.20 12.27
N ILE A 235 -12.06 30.95 12.86
CA ILE A 235 -12.29 31.70 14.11
C ILE A 235 -13.43 32.71 13.91
N ASP A 236 -13.53 33.35 12.75
CA ASP A 236 -14.65 34.23 12.39
C ASP A 236 -16.02 33.52 12.35
N GLN A 237 -16.04 32.18 12.35
CA GLN A 237 -17.25 31.35 12.40
C GLN A 237 -17.49 30.71 13.78
N GLN A 238 -16.77 31.15 14.81
CA GLN A 238 -16.85 30.59 16.16
C GLN A 238 -18.28 30.53 16.69
N ASP A 239 -19.09 31.58 16.53
CA ASP A 239 -20.49 31.59 16.99
C ASP A 239 -21.35 30.49 16.33
N SER A 240 -21.07 30.14 15.07
CA SER A 240 -21.76 29.07 14.36
C SER A 240 -21.31 27.69 14.85
N ILE A 241 -20.03 27.55 15.21
CA ILE A 241 -19.47 26.33 15.81
C ILE A 241 -20.06 26.14 17.21
N ASP A 242 -20.10 27.18 18.02
CA ASP A 242 -20.65 27.14 19.38
C ASP A 242 -22.15 26.78 19.36
N SER A 243 -22.91 27.32 18.41
CA SER A 243 -24.31 26.91 18.21
C SER A 243 -24.44 25.43 17.83
N ILE A 244 -23.52 24.87 17.04
CA ILE A 244 -23.53 23.43 16.72
C ILE A 244 -23.22 22.60 17.98
N LEU A 245 -22.29 23.05 18.82
CA LEU A 245 -21.92 22.39 20.06
C LEU A 245 -23.06 22.39 21.09
N VAL A 246 -23.76 23.51 21.26
CA VAL A 246 -24.94 23.58 22.14
C VAL A 246 -26.04 22.63 21.65
N ASN A 247 -26.30 22.60 20.34
CA ASN A 247 -27.27 21.66 19.75
C ASN A 247 -26.86 20.18 19.95
N LEU A 248 -25.57 19.88 20.04
CA LEU A 248 -25.06 18.53 20.31
C LEU A 248 -25.29 18.12 21.77
N GLU A 249 -25.12 19.05 22.71
CA GLU A 249 -25.30 18.82 24.14
C GLU A 249 -26.76 18.62 24.54
N GLU A 250 -27.70 19.21 23.78
CA GLU A 250 -29.14 19.08 24.03
C GLU A 250 -29.73 17.76 23.48
N VAL A 251 -29.01 17.01 22.64
CA VAL A 251 -29.49 15.78 22.01
C VAL A 251 -29.10 14.56 22.87
N ASN A 252 -30.05 14.08 23.68
CA ASN A 252 -29.83 12.93 24.57
C ASN A 252 -29.66 11.58 23.84
N THR A 253 -30.30 11.40 22.68
CA THR A 253 -30.18 10.18 21.85
C THR A 253 -30.29 10.54 20.36
N PRO A 254 -29.17 10.84 19.68
CA PRO A 254 -29.22 11.32 18.30
C PRO A 254 -29.64 10.21 17.33
N ASN A 255 -30.57 10.53 16.43
CA ASN A 255 -30.88 9.69 15.29
C ASN A 255 -29.96 9.99 14.09
N GLN A 256 -30.01 9.15 13.06
CA GLN A 256 -29.14 9.28 11.88
C GLN A 256 -29.28 10.63 11.16
N ASP A 257 -30.49 11.19 11.10
CA ASP A 257 -30.74 12.46 10.43
C ASP A 257 -30.14 13.64 11.20
N GLU A 258 -30.20 13.59 12.53
CA GLU A 258 -29.57 14.59 13.39
C GLU A 258 -28.04 14.59 13.25
N ILE A 259 -27.43 13.39 13.24
CA ILE A 259 -26.00 13.22 12.99
C ILE A 259 -25.61 13.77 11.62
N ASN A 260 -26.35 13.37 10.56
CA ASN A 260 -26.11 13.85 9.21
C ASN A 260 -26.20 15.39 9.12
N ASN A 261 -27.18 15.99 9.79
CA ASN A 261 -27.37 17.42 9.82
C ASN A 261 -26.19 18.15 10.48
N ILE A 262 -25.69 17.63 11.60
CA ILE A 262 -24.52 18.18 12.30
C ILE A 262 -23.26 18.07 11.42
N VAL A 263 -23.01 16.88 10.86
CA VAL A 263 -21.86 16.65 9.97
C VAL A 263 -21.91 17.58 8.75
N ASN A 264 -23.09 17.77 8.17
CA ASN A 264 -23.29 18.69 7.04
C ASN A 264 -23.00 20.14 7.43
N LYS A 265 -23.45 20.60 8.61
CA LYS A 265 -23.19 21.95 9.11
C LYS A 265 -21.68 22.20 9.30
N ILE A 266 -20.99 21.27 9.96
CA ILE A 266 -19.54 21.35 10.17
C ILE A 266 -18.80 21.33 8.82
N SER A 267 -19.15 20.41 7.93
CA SER A 267 -18.54 20.30 6.60
C SER A 267 -18.73 21.59 5.79
N ASN A 268 -19.92 22.21 5.86
CA ASN A 268 -20.19 23.47 5.17
C ASN A 268 -19.32 24.63 5.69
N ILE A 269 -19.04 24.67 7.00
CA ILE A 269 -18.11 25.65 7.58
C ILE A 269 -16.73 25.48 6.94
N PHE A 270 -16.15 24.27 6.99
CA PHE A 270 -14.83 24.01 6.41
C PHE A 270 -14.77 24.28 4.90
N VAL A 271 -15.75 23.81 4.14
CA VAL A 271 -15.81 24.00 2.67
C VAL A 271 -15.97 25.49 2.32
N SER A 272 -16.79 26.24 3.05
CA SER A 272 -16.98 27.66 2.80
C SER A 272 -15.72 28.48 3.12
N THR A 273 -15.03 28.14 4.21
CA THR A 273 -13.73 28.74 4.59
C THR A 273 -12.66 28.41 3.55
N ALA A 274 -12.61 27.16 3.08
CA ALA A 274 -11.69 26.73 2.04
C ALA A 274 -11.94 27.48 0.73
N ARG A 275 -13.20 27.68 0.33
CA ARG A 275 -13.57 28.47 -0.85
C ARG A 275 -13.20 29.94 -0.73
N LYS A 276 -13.38 30.56 0.44
CA LYS A 276 -12.96 31.95 0.70
C LYS A 276 -11.44 32.10 0.61
N THR A 277 -10.71 31.14 1.17
CA THR A 277 -9.24 31.19 1.26
C THR A 277 -8.56 30.81 -0.06
N SER A 278 -9.09 29.82 -0.76
CA SER A 278 -8.45 29.17 -1.91
C SER A 278 -9.14 29.41 -3.25
N GLY A 279 -10.31 30.06 -3.28
CA GLY A 279 -11.10 30.29 -4.49
C GLY A 279 -12.20 29.23 -4.71
N LYS A 280 -13.14 29.52 -5.63
CA LYS A 280 -14.49 28.95 -5.70
C LYS A 280 -14.65 27.42 -5.88
N LYS A 281 -13.59 26.63 -5.98
CA LYS A 281 -13.71 25.16 -6.06
C LYS A 281 -12.63 24.45 -5.26
N THR A 282 -12.98 24.13 -4.02
CA THR A 282 -12.33 23.10 -3.19
C THR A 282 -13.35 21.97 -3.05
N ILE A 283 -12.90 20.73 -3.21
CA ILE A 283 -13.69 19.54 -2.86
C ILE A 283 -13.94 19.58 -1.35
#